data_AF-A0A5R1NJB4-F1
#
_entry.id   AF-A0A5R1NJB4-F1
#
_cell.length_a   1.000
_cell.length_b   1.000
_cell.length_c   1.000
_cell.angle_alpha   90.00
_cell.angle_beta   90.00
_cell.angle_gamma   90.00
#
_symmetry.space_group_name_H-M   'P 1'
#
loop_
_entity.id
_entity.type
_entity.pdbx_description
1 polymer ?
#
loop_
_entity_poly.entity_id
_entity_poly.type
_entity_poly.pdbx_seq_one_letter_code
_entity_poly.pdbx_strand_id
1 'polypeptide(L)'
;MLTITHSHAAGTMIDGTSRGDGTADVLKTNGWRWGRSISAWFVPQSRDHLPKLHTITRTQTALEAAGFEVETDINHDHRPTAEVEAGKIERQADRVDALFVKAECKSTDDAAAWTNARAALDRLPEGGEPIKVGHHSESRHRNAIAKANNAMRKSVEATADATRAQARADTATHTTDARYQPVTVANRIQTLGADIRKLERRITAPRYDDALGYVDATETEKQSRADHLEPHLAEKRDQLSYWEGVRAAQIESGQATGYDRSNVKKGDRVRIRGQWREVVRANAKTVSLTTGYSWTDTAPYAEIQKHLRPE
;
A
#
# COMPACT_ATOMS: atom_id res chain seq x y z
N MET A 1 12.18 7.81 32.44
CA MET A 1 10.90 8.29 31.90
C MET A 1 10.84 7.99 30.42
N LEU A 2 9.76 7.34 29.97
CA LEU A 2 9.46 7.02 28.58
C LEU A 2 8.28 7.88 28.13
N THR A 3 8.29 8.38 26.89
CA THR A 3 7.20 9.21 26.38
C THR A 3 6.64 8.57 25.11
N ILE A 4 5.38 8.17 25.13
CA ILE A 4 4.66 7.68 23.95
C ILE A 4 3.95 8.88 23.30
N THR A 5 4.40 9.25 22.12
CA THR A 5 3.83 10.38 21.36
C THR A 5 3.05 9.86 20.16
N HIS A 6 1.89 10.44 19.91
CA HIS A 6 1.15 10.24 18.67
C HIS A 6 0.74 11.58 18.04
N SER A 7 1.10 11.73 16.76
CA SER A 7 0.50 12.73 15.88
C SER A 7 0.10 12.06 14.57
N HIS A 8 -0.88 12.62 13.86
CA HIS A 8 -1.30 12.09 12.57
C HIS A 8 -0.15 12.05 11.55
N ALA A 9 0.72 13.07 11.55
CA ALA A 9 1.85 13.18 10.62
C ALA A 9 2.98 12.18 10.88
N ALA A 10 3.33 11.93 12.16
CA ALA A 10 4.46 11.09 12.52
C ALA A 10 4.05 9.63 12.79
N GLY A 11 2.80 9.42 13.22
CA GLY A 11 2.32 8.17 13.80
C GLY A 11 2.64 8.07 15.28
N THR A 12 2.57 6.84 15.81
CA THR A 12 2.84 6.53 17.22
C THR A 12 4.30 6.10 17.38
N MET A 13 5.03 6.83 18.23
CA MET A 13 6.44 6.64 18.53
C MET A 13 6.68 6.64 20.04
N ILE A 14 7.84 6.18 20.48
CA ILE A 14 8.25 6.21 21.88
C ILE A 14 9.70 6.67 22.01
N ASP A 15 9.89 7.66 22.87
CA ASP A 15 11.18 8.25 23.21
C ASP A 15 11.62 7.82 24.62
N GLY A 16 12.90 8.05 24.93
CA GLY A 16 13.51 7.68 26.22
C GLY A 16 14.00 6.24 26.32
N THR A 17 13.85 5.43 25.27
CA THR A 17 14.40 4.06 25.22
C THR A 17 15.90 4.06 24.91
N SER A 18 16.62 3.06 25.41
CA SER A 18 18.04 2.84 25.19
C SER A 18 18.35 1.36 24.95
N ARG A 19 19.49 1.06 24.31
CA ARG A 19 19.84 -0.33 24.03
C ARG A 19 20.16 -1.07 25.33
N GLY A 20 19.40 -2.13 25.61
CA GLY A 20 19.65 -3.01 26.76
C GLY A 20 18.92 -2.59 28.04
N ASP A 21 18.02 -1.61 27.99
CA ASP A 21 17.21 -1.17 29.13
C ASP A 21 16.02 -2.07 29.46
N GLY A 22 15.77 -3.13 28.67
CA GLY A 22 14.64 -4.05 28.84
C GLY A 22 13.34 -3.62 28.15
N THR A 23 13.23 -2.39 27.63
CA THR A 23 12.02 -1.90 26.94
C THR A 23 11.75 -2.65 25.64
N ALA A 24 12.81 -3.09 24.95
CA ALA A 24 12.73 -3.69 23.63
C ALA A 24 11.80 -4.93 23.56
N ASP A 25 11.80 -5.78 24.58
CA ASP A 25 11.01 -7.01 24.55
C ASP A 25 9.54 -6.76 24.86
N VAL A 26 9.25 -5.79 25.74
CA VAL A 26 7.89 -5.27 25.99
C VAL A 26 7.32 -4.65 24.72
N LEU A 27 8.11 -3.82 24.04
CA LEU A 27 7.70 -3.12 22.82
C LEU A 27 7.44 -4.11 21.66
N LYS A 28 8.34 -5.08 21.41
CA LYS A 28 8.12 -6.12 20.39
C LYS A 28 6.86 -6.93 20.66
N THR A 29 6.62 -7.33 21.91
CA THR A 29 5.42 -8.09 22.31
C THR A 29 4.15 -7.30 22.02
N ASN A 30 4.21 -5.98 22.19
CA ASN A 30 3.11 -5.08 21.89
C ASN A 30 2.97 -4.70 20.40
N GLY A 31 3.83 -5.23 19.53
CA GLY A 31 3.75 -5.03 18.07
C GLY A 31 4.57 -3.86 17.54
N TRP A 32 5.40 -3.23 18.36
CA TRP A 32 6.29 -2.15 17.95
C TRP A 32 7.46 -2.66 17.12
N ARG A 33 8.00 -1.80 16.27
CA ARG A 33 9.16 -2.10 15.43
C ARG A 33 10.23 -1.02 15.59
N TRP A 34 11.49 -1.43 15.53
CA TRP A 34 12.62 -0.51 15.48
C TRP A 34 12.82 0.00 14.05
N GLY A 35 12.68 1.30 13.85
CA GLY A 35 12.95 1.96 12.57
C GLY A 35 14.39 2.41 12.50
N ARG A 36 15.23 1.74 11.69
CA ARG A 36 16.66 2.10 11.55
C ARG A 36 16.89 3.51 11.00
N SER A 37 16.00 3.99 10.14
CA SER A 37 16.13 5.33 9.51
C SER A 37 15.67 6.47 10.41
N ILE A 38 14.79 6.18 11.38
CA ILE A 38 14.26 7.17 12.34
C ILE A 38 14.89 7.00 13.73
N SER A 39 15.73 5.97 13.90
CA SER A 39 16.38 5.61 15.17
C SER A 39 15.43 5.59 16.37
N ALA A 40 14.21 5.08 16.15
CA ALA A 40 13.14 5.09 17.14
C ALA A 40 12.25 3.85 17.00
N TRP A 41 11.59 3.51 18.10
CA TRP A 41 10.52 2.53 18.12
C TRP A 41 9.22 3.18 17.65
N PHE A 42 8.49 2.50 16.77
CA PHE A 42 7.22 2.98 16.24
C PHE A 42 6.18 1.86 16.13
N VAL A 43 4.91 2.24 16.15
CA VAL A 43 3.79 1.32 15.83
C VAL A 43 3.60 1.29 14.32
N PRO A 44 3.67 0.12 13.66
CA PRO A 44 3.45 0.03 12.22
C PRO A 44 2.06 0.53 11.79
N GLN A 45 1.99 1.14 10.61
CA GLN A 45 0.75 1.70 10.03
C GLN A 45 0.01 2.66 10.99
N SER A 46 0.75 3.48 11.73
CA SER A 46 0.20 4.52 12.60
C SER A 46 0.31 5.93 12.01
N ARG A 47 1.29 6.17 11.14
CA ARG A 47 1.41 7.41 10.37
C ARG A 47 0.25 7.59 9.41
N ASP A 48 -0.24 8.81 9.28
CA ASP A 48 -1.40 9.24 8.49
C ASP A 48 -2.71 8.54 8.94
N HIS A 49 -2.79 8.15 10.21
CA HIS A 49 -3.93 7.49 10.82
C HIS A 49 -4.18 8.04 12.22
N LEU A 50 -5.45 7.99 12.67
CA LEU A 50 -5.84 8.26 14.04
C LEU A 50 -5.13 7.32 15.06
N PRO A 51 -5.00 7.76 16.32
CA PRO A 51 -4.27 7.00 17.34
C PRO A 51 -4.86 5.61 17.56
N LYS A 52 -4.01 4.59 17.55
CA LYS A 52 -4.38 3.22 17.92
C LYS A 52 -4.43 3.09 19.44
N LEU A 53 -5.43 3.71 20.07
CA LEU A 53 -5.55 3.81 21.54
C LEU A 53 -5.36 2.46 22.23
N HIS A 54 -6.00 1.40 21.74
CA HIS A 54 -5.84 0.06 22.31
C HIS A 54 -4.38 -0.44 22.35
N THR A 55 -3.57 -0.12 21.32
CA THR A 55 -2.14 -0.47 21.29
C THR A 55 -1.35 0.42 22.25
N ILE A 56 -1.64 1.73 22.27
CA ILE A 56 -0.98 2.70 23.14
C ILE A 56 -1.22 2.34 24.60
N THR A 57 -2.49 2.24 25.03
CA THR A 57 -2.88 1.90 26.40
C THR A 57 -2.30 0.55 26.83
N ARG A 58 -2.38 -0.49 25.99
CA ARG A 58 -1.79 -1.80 26.32
C ARG A 58 -0.27 -1.71 26.49
N THR A 59 0.41 -0.93 25.65
CA THR A 59 1.86 -0.75 25.75
C THR A 59 2.25 0.01 27.01
N GLN A 60 1.53 1.09 27.32
CA GLN A 60 1.71 1.87 28.54
C GLN A 60 1.60 0.96 29.77
N THR A 61 0.50 0.21 29.90
CA THR A 61 0.30 -0.72 31.02
C THR A 61 1.42 -1.76 31.11
N ALA A 62 1.88 -2.30 29.98
CA ALA A 62 2.94 -3.31 29.98
C ALA A 62 4.31 -2.73 30.38
N LEU A 63 4.60 -1.48 30.04
CA LEU A 63 5.83 -0.79 30.43
C LEU A 63 5.79 -0.39 31.91
N GLU A 64 4.66 0.13 32.39
CA GLU A 64 4.46 0.44 33.82
C GLU A 64 4.59 -0.81 34.69
N ALA A 65 4.00 -1.94 34.26
CA ALA A 65 4.14 -3.22 34.94
C ALA A 65 5.60 -3.75 34.95
N ALA A 66 6.41 -3.34 33.98
CA ALA A 66 7.84 -3.65 33.94
C ALA A 66 8.70 -2.63 34.74
N GLY A 67 8.07 -1.68 35.44
CA GLY A 67 8.73 -0.72 36.32
C GLY A 67 9.19 0.57 35.63
N PHE A 68 8.76 0.82 34.39
CA PHE A 68 9.07 2.08 33.70
C PHE A 68 8.01 3.14 33.99
N GLU A 69 8.46 4.38 34.22
CA GLU A 69 7.59 5.55 34.21
C GLU A 69 7.28 5.96 32.78
N VAL A 70 6.00 6.04 32.42
CA VAL A 70 5.52 6.32 31.07
C VAL A 70 4.58 7.52 31.04
N GLU A 71 4.84 8.44 30.13
CA GLU A 71 3.95 9.56 29.79
C GLU A 71 3.36 9.35 28.38
N THR A 72 2.14 9.85 28.15
CA THR A 72 1.50 9.81 26.82
C THR A 72 1.12 11.20 26.35
N ASP A 73 1.55 11.57 25.15
CA ASP A 73 1.12 12.76 24.43
C ASP A 73 0.38 12.33 23.16
N ILE A 74 -0.95 12.44 23.16
CA ILE A 74 -1.81 11.91 22.09
C ILE A 74 -2.60 13.04 21.46
N ASN A 75 -2.22 13.41 20.23
CA ASN A 75 -3.00 14.31 19.41
C ASN A 75 -4.05 13.53 18.60
N HIS A 76 -5.33 13.93 18.70
CA HIS A 76 -6.46 13.33 18.00
C HIS A 76 -6.82 14.02 16.68
N ASP A 77 -6.20 15.16 16.37
CA ASP A 77 -6.41 15.87 15.13
C ASP A 77 -5.89 15.06 13.96
N HIS A 78 -6.68 15.02 12.88
CA HIS A 78 -6.24 14.43 11.63
C HIS A 78 -5.82 15.53 10.65
N ARG A 79 -4.79 15.25 9.86
CA ARG A 79 -4.45 16.13 8.75
C ARG A 79 -5.49 16.00 7.63
N PRO A 80 -5.71 17.06 6.83
CA PRO A 80 -6.55 16.97 5.65
C PRO A 80 -6.08 15.87 4.69
N THR A 81 -7.02 15.13 4.11
CA THR A 81 -6.73 14.02 3.18
C THR A 81 -5.93 14.49 1.98
N ALA A 82 -6.17 15.73 1.52
CA ALA A 82 -5.40 16.33 0.44
C ALA A 82 -3.89 16.39 0.75
N GLU A 83 -3.52 16.80 1.97
CA GLU A 83 -2.11 16.84 2.38
C GLU A 83 -1.51 15.44 2.55
N VAL A 84 -2.29 14.51 3.11
CA VAL A 84 -1.87 13.12 3.29
C VAL A 84 -1.58 12.48 1.94
N GLU A 85 -2.45 12.69 0.96
CA GLU A 85 -2.29 12.13 -0.39
C GLU A 85 -1.14 12.82 -1.13
N ALA A 86 -0.97 14.14 -1.01
CA ALA A 86 0.19 14.85 -1.53
C ALA A 86 1.51 14.28 -0.97
N GLY A 87 1.60 14.10 0.35
CA GLY A 87 2.77 13.51 0.99
C GLY A 87 2.99 12.03 0.64
N LYS A 88 1.95 11.28 0.23
CA LYS A 88 2.12 9.92 -0.31
C LYS A 88 2.69 9.94 -1.72
N ILE A 89 2.24 10.90 -2.56
CA ILE A 89 2.75 11.08 -3.92
C ILE A 89 4.24 11.45 -3.87
N GLU A 90 4.61 12.42 -3.03
CA GLU A 90 6.01 12.83 -2.84
C GLU A 90 6.90 11.67 -2.39
N ARG A 91 6.52 10.96 -1.31
CA ARG A 91 7.26 9.76 -0.86
C ARG A 91 7.37 8.67 -1.92
N GLN A 92 6.35 8.53 -2.77
CA GLN A 92 6.38 7.56 -3.85
C GLN A 92 7.33 8.02 -4.96
N ALA A 93 7.39 9.32 -5.27
CA ALA A 93 8.37 9.89 -6.20
C ALA A 93 9.79 9.68 -5.68
N ASP A 94 10.07 10.04 -4.42
CA ASP A 94 11.39 9.81 -3.78
C ASP A 94 11.80 8.33 -3.84
N ARG A 95 10.84 7.44 -3.61
CA ARG A 95 11.07 5.99 -3.69
C ARG A 95 11.39 5.56 -5.12
N VAL A 96 10.71 6.11 -6.12
CA VAL A 96 10.96 5.82 -7.53
C VAL A 96 12.37 6.28 -7.90
N ASP A 97 12.75 7.51 -7.54
CA ASP A 97 14.08 8.07 -7.80
C ASP A 97 15.18 7.22 -7.16
N ALA A 98 15.03 6.87 -5.87
CA ALA A 98 15.97 6.02 -5.18
C ALA A 98 16.10 4.62 -5.80
N LEU A 99 15.00 4.08 -6.37
CA LEU A 99 15.04 2.80 -7.07
C LEU A 99 15.71 2.90 -8.44
N PHE A 100 15.54 4.00 -9.16
CA PHE A 100 16.26 4.25 -10.41
C PHE A 100 17.76 4.40 -10.18
N VAL A 101 18.18 5.19 -9.19
CA VAL A 101 19.61 5.29 -8.80
C VAL A 101 20.17 3.90 -8.48
N LYS A 102 19.42 3.09 -7.74
CA LYS A 102 19.82 1.72 -7.43
C LYS A 102 19.91 0.83 -8.68
N ALA A 103 19.00 0.97 -9.63
CA ALA A 103 19.02 0.24 -10.88
C ALA A 103 20.23 0.63 -11.74
N GLU A 104 20.56 1.92 -11.80
CA GLU A 104 21.74 2.44 -12.50
C GLU A 104 23.05 1.90 -11.89
N CYS A 105 23.17 1.89 -10.57
CA CYS A 105 24.32 1.27 -9.91
C CYS A 105 24.45 -0.22 -10.30
N LYS A 106 23.32 -0.95 -10.38
CA LYS A 106 23.33 -2.36 -10.75
C LYS A 106 23.63 -2.59 -12.22
N SER A 107 23.21 -1.69 -13.11
CA SER A 107 23.59 -1.70 -14.52
C SER A 107 25.11 -1.47 -14.69
N THR A 108 25.68 -0.56 -13.89
CA THR A 108 27.13 -0.32 -13.86
C THR A 108 27.90 -1.55 -13.36
N ASP A 109 27.41 -2.19 -12.28
CA ASP A 109 27.97 -3.44 -11.76
C ASP A 109 27.94 -4.56 -12.82
N ASP A 110 26.84 -4.67 -13.57
CA ASP A 110 26.66 -5.63 -14.67
C ASP A 110 27.66 -5.41 -15.80
N ALA A 111 27.77 -4.18 -16.31
CA ALA A 111 28.74 -3.83 -17.34
C ALA A 111 30.17 -4.15 -16.90
N ALA A 112 30.54 -3.81 -15.67
CA ALA A 112 31.85 -4.12 -15.11
C ALA A 112 32.08 -5.64 -14.98
N ALA A 113 31.07 -6.40 -14.55
CA ALA A 113 31.15 -7.86 -14.46
C ALA A 113 31.31 -8.49 -15.85
N TRP A 114 30.60 -7.98 -16.86
CA TRP A 114 30.72 -8.44 -18.25
C TRP A 114 32.10 -8.16 -18.83
N THR A 115 32.63 -6.95 -18.66
CA THR A 115 34.01 -6.62 -19.07
C THR A 115 35.03 -7.54 -18.41
N ASN A 116 34.86 -7.82 -17.11
CA ASN A 116 35.74 -8.74 -16.38
C ASN A 116 35.64 -10.19 -16.88
N ALA A 117 34.43 -10.67 -17.18
CA ALA A 117 34.18 -11.98 -17.75
C ALA A 117 34.85 -12.10 -19.13
N ARG A 118 34.69 -11.09 -19.98
CA ARG A 118 35.33 -11.03 -21.30
C ARG A 118 36.85 -11.06 -21.19
N ALA A 119 37.43 -10.21 -20.35
CA ALA A 119 38.88 -10.20 -20.12
C ALA A 119 39.40 -11.52 -19.51
N ALA A 120 38.58 -12.26 -18.75
CA ALA A 120 38.96 -13.57 -18.24
C ALA A 120 38.93 -14.66 -19.34
N LEU A 121 37.96 -14.58 -20.25
CA LEU A 121 37.88 -15.45 -21.43
C LEU A 121 39.00 -15.18 -22.43
N ASP A 122 39.32 -13.92 -22.70
CA ASP A 122 40.39 -13.53 -23.65
C ASP A 122 41.79 -13.98 -23.18
N ARG A 123 41.95 -14.38 -21.91
CA ARG A 123 43.19 -14.98 -21.38
C ARG A 123 43.30 -16.49 -21.62
N LEU A 124 42.24 -17.14 -22.08
CA LEU A 124 42.26 -18.56 -22.43
C LEU A 124 42.86 -18.75 -23.83
N PRO A 125 43.49 -19.90 -24.09
CA PRO A 125 43.96 -20.23 -25.43
C PRO A 125 42.82 -20.20 -26.46
N GLU A 126 43.05 -19.53 -27.58
CA GLU A 126 42.11 -19.49 -28.70
C GLU A 126 41.84 -20.92 -29.22
N GLY A 127 40.57 -21.27 -29.43
CA GLY A 127 40.17 -22.60 -29.89
C GLY A 127 40.16 -23.71 -28.81
N GLY A 128 40.50 -23.41 -27.55
CA GLY A 128 40.33 -24.34 -26.43
C GLY A 128 41.39 -25.45 -26.37
N GLU A 129 42.67 -25.08 -26.22
CA GLU A 129 43.78 -26.04 -26.05
C GLU A 129 43.46 -27.07 -24.94
N PRO A 130 43.67 -28.38 -25.16
CA PRO A 130 43.52 -29.37 -24.09
C PRO A 130 44.46 -29.11 -22.90
N ILE A 131 44.00 -29.44 -21.69
CA ILE A 131 44.85 -29.36 -20.51
C ILE A 131 45.93 -30.45 -20.59
N LYS A 132 47.21 -30.04 -20.59
CA LYS A 132 48.38 -30.93 -20.56
C LYS A 132 48.56 -31.50 -19.15
N VAL A 133 47.92 -32.64 -18.88
CA VAL A 133 47.98 -33.33 -17.57
C VAL A 133 49.41 -33.78 -17.26
N GLY A 134 49.89 -33.49 -16.04
CA GLY A 134 51.25 -33.80 -15.58
C GLY A 134 52.31 -32.79 -16.00
N HIS A 135 51.97 -31.77 -16.80
CA HIS A 135 52.90 -30.72 -17.21
C HIS A 135 52.92 -29.56 -16.20
N HIS A 136 54.05 -28.85 -16.09
CA HIS A 136 54.21 -27.73 -15.15
C HIS A 136 53.20 -26.56 -15.37
N SER A 137 52.57 -26.49 -16.55
CA SER A 137 51.56 -25.49 -16.89
C SER A 137 50.12 -25.89 -16.53
N GLU A 138 49.89 -27.15 -16.10
CA GLU A 138 48.55 -27.69 -15.83
C GLU A 138 47.77 -26.83 -14.83
N SER A 139 48.35 -26.57 -13.66
CA SER A 139 47.70 -25.78 -12.59
C SER A 139 47.32 -24.39 -13.06
N ARG A 140 48.17 -23.75 -13.87
CA ARG A 140 47.88 -22.43 -14.44
C ARG A 140 46.70 -22.48 -15.40
N HIS A 141 46.62 -23.51 -16.25
CA HIS A 141 45.52 -23.68 -17.20
C HIS A 141 44.18 -23.92 -16.47
N ARG A 142 44.15 -24.86 -15.51
CA ARG A 142 42.96 -25.11 -14.69
C ARG A 142 42.48 -23.85 -13.97
N ASN A 143 43.40 -23.09 -13.39
CA ASN A 143 43.07 -21.84 -12.70
C ASN A 143 42.53 -20.77 -13.65
N ALA A 144 43.06 -20.65 -14.87
CA ALA A 144 42.56 -19.72 -15.87
C ALA A 144 41.12 -20.04 -16.27
N ILE A 145 40.81 -21.32 -16.54
CA ILE A 145 39.46 -21.79 -16.85
C ILE A 145 38.51 -21.53 -15.67
N ALA A 146 38.93 -21.89 -14.44
CA ALA A 146 38.12 -21.65 -13.24
C ALA A 146 37.84 -20.15 -13.03
N LYS A 147 38.82 -19.29 -13.27
CA LYS A 147 38.67 -17.83 -13.19
C LYS A 147 37.69 -17.30 -14.24
N ALA A 148 37.78 -17.78 -15.49
CA ALA A 148 36.85 -17.42 -16.55
C ALA A 148 35.41 -17.87 -16.25
N ASN A 149 35.22 -19.13 -15.81
CA ASN A 149 33.92 -19.65 -15.41
C ASN A 149 33.32 -18.87 -14.23
N ASN A 150 34.13 -18.54 -13.22
CA ASN A 150 33.68 -17.74 -12.08
C ASN A 150 33.30 -16.32 -12.49
N ALA A 151 34.07 -15.69 -13.37
CA ALA A 151 33.76 -14.35 -13.87
C ALA A 151 32.47 -14.35 -14.70
N MET A 152 32.27 -15.36 -15.57
CA MET A 152 31.04 -15.52 -16.34
C MET A 152 29.81 -15.75 -15.46
N ARG A 153 29.91 -16.58 -14.42
CA ARG A 153 28.81 -16.75 -13.46
C ARG A 153 28.45 -15.43 -12.76
N LYS A 154 29.47 -14.68 -12.31
CA LYS A 154 29.26 -13.37 -11.68
C LYS A 154 28.61 -12.37 -12.64
N SER A 155 28.95 -12.38 -13.93
CA SER A 155 28.29 -11.50 -14.89
C SER A 155 26.82 -11.88 -15.07
N VAL A 156 26.48 -13.17 -15.17
CA VAL A 156 25.08 -13.61 -15.25
C VAL A 156 24.28 -13.20 -14.00
N GLU A 157 24.86 -13.37 -12.81
CA GLU A 157 24.23 -12.93 -11.55
C GLU A 157 24.03 -11.41 -11.53
N ALA A 158 25.03 -10.63 -11.96
CA ALA A 158 24.95 -9.18 -12.05
C ALA A 158 23.86 -8.72 -13.05
N THR A 159 23.76 -9.37 -14.21
CA THR A 159 22.69 -9.10 -15.20
C THR A 159 21.30 -9.37 -14.61
N ALA A 160 21.15 -10.48 -13.88
CA ALA A 160 19.88 -10.81 -13.23
C ALA A 160 19.51 -9.79 -12.15
N ASP A 161 20.49 -9.31 -11.38
CA ASP A 161 20.29 -8.27 -10.37
C ASP A 161 19.96 -6.91 -10.98
N ALA A 162 20.62 -6.52 -12.07
CA ALA A 162 20.31 -5.30 -12.83
C ALA A 162 18.89 -5.35 -13.39
N THR A 163 18.51 -6.45 -14.03
CA THR A 163 17.16 -6.66 -14.57
C THR A 163 16.11 -6.58 -13.47
N ARG A 164 16.33 -7.23 -12.32
CA ARG A 164 15.41 -7.17 -11.18
C ARG A 164 15.31 -5.77 -10.58
N ALA A 165 16.43 -5.05 -10.48
CA ALA A 165 16.45 -3.68 -9.97
C ALA A 165 15.66 -2.75 -10.90
N GLN A 166 15.87 -2.86 -12.21
CA GLN A 166 15.15 -2.07 -13.21
C GLN A 166 13.65 -2.36 -13.18
N ALA A 167 13.24 -3.64 -13.23
CA ALA A 167 11.83 -4.03 -13.18
C ALA A 167 11.13 -3.51 -11.91
N ARG A 168 11.85 -3.45 -10.78
CA ARG A 168 11.33 -2.88 -9.53
C ARG A 168 11.17 -1.36 -9.60
N ALA A 169 12.09 -0.65 -10.25
CA ALA A 169 11.99 0.79 -10.49
C ALA A 169 10.77 1.09 -11.38
N ASP A 170 10.65 0.38 -12.51
CA ASP A 170 9.54 0.53 -13.46
C ASP A 170 8.19 0.26 -12.79
N THR A 171 8.07 -0.83 -12.03
CA THR A 171 6.83 -1.16 -11.30
C THR A 171 6.46 -0.08 -10.29
N ALA A 172 7.45 0.56 -9.65
CA ALA A 172 7.17 1.59 -8.66
C ALA A 172 6.51 2.83 -9.28
N THR A 173 6.77 3.14 -10.56
CA THR A 173 6.17 4.30 -11.25
C THR A 173 4.64 4.23 -11.30
N HIS A 174 4.07 3.04 -11.46
CA HIS A 174 2.62 2.84 -11.60
C HIS A 174 1.83 2.87 -10.29
N THR A 175 2.50 2.99 -9.13
CA THR A 175 1.83 2.87 -7.82
C THR A 175 0.83 3.99 -7.59
N THR A 176 1.19 5.22 -7.93
CA THR A 176 0.30 6.38 -7.81
C THR A 176 -0.85 6.25 -8.81
N ASP A 177 -0.56 5.94 -10.07
CA ASP A 177 -1.58 5.76 -11.10
C ASP A 177 -2.62 4.71 -10.69
N ALA A 178 -2.19 3.56 -10.18
CA ALA A 178 -3.06 2.48 -9.69
C ALA A 178 -4.02 2.97 -8.59
N ARG A 179 -3.54 3.83 -7.70
CA ARG A 179 -4.33 4.40 -6.59
C ARG A 179 -5.40 5.36 -7.07
N TYR A 180 -5.13 6.10 -8.15
CA TYR A 180 -6.03 7.07 -8.78
C TYR A 180 -6.79 6.50 -9.97
N GLN A 181 -6.69 5.21 -10.29
CA GLN A 181 -7.51 4.62 -11.37
C GLN A 181 -9.02 4.87 -11.12
N PRO A 182 -9.81 5.25 -12.14
CA PRO A 182 -11.21 5.63 -11.98
C PRO A 182 -12.09 4.60 -11.23
N VAL A 183 -11.87 3.31 -11.49
CA VAL A 183 -12.56 2.22 -10.80
C VAL A 183 -12.13 2.13 -9.33
N THR A 184 -10.83 2.26 -9.04
CA THR A 184 -10.28 2.27 -7.68
C THR A 184 -10.86 3.42 -6.86
N VAL A 185 -10.94 4.62 -7.44
CA VAL A 185 -11.54 5.80 -6.79
C VAL A 185 -13.02 5.55 -6.50
N ALA A 186 -13.79 5.01 -7.46
CA ALA A 186 -15.20 4.67 -7.26
C ALA A 186 -15.42 3.72 -6.07
N ASN A 187 -14.63 2.64 -6.04
CA ASN A 187 -14.72 1.62 -5.00
C ASN A 187 -14.35 2.19 -3.63
N ARG A 188 -13.37 3.11 -3.59
CA ARG A 188 -12.97 3.80 -2.37
C ARG A 188 -14.09 4.69 -1.83
N ILE A 189 -14.72 5.52 -2.67
CA ILE A 189 -15.89 6.34 -2.30
C ILE A 189 -16.99 5.46 -1.73
N GLN A 190 -17.33 4.35 -2.40
CA GLN A 190 -18.34 3.42 -1.93
C GLN A 190 -18.01 2.83 -0.55
N THR A 191 -16.74 2.45 -0.33
CA THR A 191 -16.25 1.89 0.93
C THR A 191 -16.32 2.92 2.05
N LEU A 192 -15.83 4.14 1.81
CA LEU A 192 -15.89 5.26 2.77
C LEU A 192 -17.33 5.58 3.17
N GLY A 193 -18.24 5.69 2.19
CA GLY A 193 -19.66 5.90 2.47
C GLY A 193 -20.33 4.72 3.20
N ALA A 194 -19.79 3.50 3.12
CA ALA A 194 -20.25 2.37 3.92
C ALA A 194 -19.71 2.40 5.35
N ASP A 195 -18.45 2.79 5.52
CA ASP A 195 -17.81 2.92 6.81
C ASP A 195 -18.44 4.05 7.64
N ILE A 196 -18.73 5.20 7.04
CA ILE A 196 -19.46 6.30 7.69
C ILE A 196 -20.81 5.80 8.23
N ARG A 197 -21.62 5.15 7.39
CA ARG A 197 -22.91 4.57 7.80
C ARG A 197 -22.77 3.48 8.88
N LYS A 198 -21.65 2.75 8.90
CA LYS A 198 -21.37 1.76 9.95
C LYS A 198 -21.05 2.44 11.27
N LEU A 199 -20.26 3.52 11.25
CA LEU A 199 -19.94 4.33 12.42
C LEU A 199 -21.18 5.03 12.98
N GLU A 200 -21.99 5.66 12.13
CA GLU A 200 -23.24 6.32 12.53
C GLU A 200 -24.23 5.34 13.15
N ARG A 201 -24.39 4.14 12.58
CA ARG A 201 -25.21 3.08 13.19
C ARG A 201 -24.69 2.61 14.55
N ARG A 202 -23.38 2.67 14.79
CA ARG A 202 -22.79 2.29 16.07
C ARG A 202 -23.12 3.30 17.17
N ILE A 203 -23.33 4.57 16.82
CA ILE A 203 -23.77 5.61 17.77
C ILE A 203 -25.12 5.22 18.37
N THR A 204 -26.09 4.86 17.52
CA THR A 204 -27.47 4.57 17.92
C THR A 204 -27.77 3.11 18.25
N ALA A 205 -26.78 2.22 18.13
CA ALA A 205 -26.99 0.78 18.32
C ALA A 205 -27.55 0.44 19.71
N PRO A 206 -28.49 -0.52 19.82
CA PRO A 206 -28.96 -0.98 21.12
C PRO A 206 -27.81 -1.62 21.91
N ARG A 207 -27.88 -1.53 23.24
CA ARG A 207 -26.97 -2.26 24.12
C ARG A 207 -27.62 -3.58 24.53
N TYR A 208 -26.77 -4.56 24.85
CA TYR A 208 -27.24 -5.77 25.49
C TYR A 208 -27.29 -5.56 27.02
N ASP A 209 -28.35 -6.06 27.62
CA ASP A 209 -28.60 -6.10 29.05
C ASP A 209 -28.86 -7.56 29.45
N ASP A 210 -28.18 -8.07 30.47
CA ASP A 210 -28.30 -9.48 30.85
C ASP A 210 -29.71 -9.86 31.34
N ALA A 211 -30.48 -8.90 31.87
CA ALA A 211 -31.82 -9.14 32.38
C ALA A 211 -32.91 -8.84 31.32
N LEU A 212 -32.71 -7.79 30.52
CA LEU A 212 -33.72 -7.27 29.59
C LEU A 212 -33.46 -7.60 28.11
N GLY A 213 -32.31 -8.19 27.79
CA GLY A 213 -31.88 -8.42 26.42
C GLY A 213 -31.45 -7.12 25.72
N TYR A 214 -31.74 -6.98 24.42
CA TYR A 214 -31.38 -5.76 23.70
C TYR A 214 -32.31 -4.60 24.07
N VAL A 215 -31.72 -3.54 24.61
CA VAL A 215 -32.42 -2.30 24.96
C VAL A 215 -31.82 -1.13 24.19
N ASP A 216 -32.67 -0.16 23.86
CA ASP A 216 -32.22 1.04 23.16
C ASP A 216 -31.20 1.80 24.00
N ALA A 217 -30.16 2.32 23.33
CA ALA A 217 -29.19 3.18 24.00
C ALA A 217 -29.86 4.46 24.49
N THR A 218 -29.51 4.88 25.71
CA THR A 218 -29.92 6.16 26.27
C THR A 218 -29.29 7.31 25.49
N GLU A 219 -29.86 8.51 25.58
CA GLU A 219 -29.31 9.69 24.90
C GLU A 219 -27.89 10.04 25.38
N THR A 220 -27.57 9.82 26.66
CA THR A 220 -26.23 10.03 27.21
C THR A 220 -25.21 9.04 26.63
N GLU A 221 -25.60 7.77 26.47
CA GLU A 221 -24.75 6.75 25.82
C GLU A 221 -24.56 7.06 24.32
N LYS A 222 -25.61 7.49 23.62
CA LYS A 222 -25.51 7.92 22.23
C LYS A 222 -24.54 9.10 22.11
N GLN A 223 -24.65 10.11 22.99
CA GLN A 223 -23.75 11.25 22.97
C GLN A 223 -22.30 10.84 23.26
N SER A 224 -22.05 10.03 24.29
CA SER A 224 -20.71 9.53 24.60
C SER A 224 -20.10 8.74 23.42
N ARG A 225 -20.90 7.93 22.74
CA ARG A 225 -20.46 7.22 21.52
C ARG A 225 -20.22 8.18 20.36
N ALA A 226 -21.05 9.21 20.20
CA ALA A 226 -20.86 10.23 19.19
C ALA A 226 -19.53 10.95 19.40
N ASP A 227 -19.26 11.43 20.61
CA ASP A 227 -18.02 12.13 20.97
C ASP A 227 -16.79 11.24 20.72
N HIS A 228 -16.84 9.97 21.14
CA HIS A 228 -15.76 9.01 20.91
C HIS A 228 -15.54 8.69 19.41
N LEU A 229 -16.61 8.68 18.61
CA LEU A 229 -16.53 8.34 17.18
C LEU A 229 -16.33 9.54 16.27
N GLU A 230 -16.48 10.76 16.78
CA GLU A 230 -16.40 11.98 15.98
C GLU A 230 -15.06 12.13 15.26
N PRO A 231 -13.87 11.88 15.87
CA PRO A 231 -12.61 11.96 15.13
C PRO A 231 -12.55 10.99 13.95
N HIS A 232 -13.09 9.78 14.12
CA HIS A 232 -13.16 8.78 13.04
C HIS A 232 -14.14 9.19 11.93
N LEU A 233 -15.28 9.77 12.30
CA LEU A 233 -16.26 10.28 11.33
C LEU A 233 -15.70 11.48 10.56
N ALA A 234 -15.08 12.43 11.25
CA ALA A 234 -14.42 13.59 10.67
C ALA A 234 -13.36 13.17 9.63
N GLU A 235 -12.44 12.27 10.01
CA GLU A 235 -11.41 11.76 9.09
C GLU A 235 -12.04 11.07 7.86
N LYS A 236 -13.08 10.26 8.05
CA LYS A 236 -13.73 9.53 6.95
C LYS A 236 -14.53 10.45 6.03
N ARG A 237 -15.17 11.48 6.57
CA ARG A 237 -15.91 12.51 5.80
C ARG A 237 -14.95 13.37 4.98
N ASP A 238 -13.83 13.78 5.55
CA ASP A 238 -12.77 14.48 4.83
C ASP A 238 -12.17 13.61 3.71
N GLN A 239 -11.91 12.32 3.98
CA GLN A 239 -11.51 11.36 2.96
C GLN A 239 -12.54 11.25 1.83
N LEU A 240 -13.83 11.13 2.18
CA LEU A 240 -14.91 11.02 1.20
C LEU A 240 -14.94 12.27 0.30
N SER A 241 -14.93 13.46 0.89
CA SER A 241 -14.92 14.75 0.19
C SER A 241 -13.75 14.85 -0.81
N TYR A 242 -12.53 14.53 -0.37
CA TYR A 242 -11.36 14.53 -1.24
C TYR A 242 -11.53 13.58 -2.45
N TRP A 243 -11.94 12.32 -2.21
CA TRP A 243 -12.07 11.35 -3.28
C TRP A 243 -13.25 11.65 -4.23
N GLU A 244 -14.33 12.25 -3.73
CA GLU A 244 -15.41 12.76 -4.56
C GLU A 244 -14.93 13.90 -5.47
N GLY A 245 -14.10 14.81 -4.96
CA GLY A 245 -13.44 15.84 -5.76
C GLY A 245 -12.54 15.26 -6.87
N VAL A 246 -11.71 14.27 -6.52
CA VAL A 246 -10.91 13.52 -7.52
C VAL A 246 -11.80 12.88 -8.57
N ARG A 247 -12.91 12.24 -8.17
CA ARG A 247 -13.84 11.60 -9.10
C ARG A 247 -14.52 12.62 -10.02
N ALA A 248 -14.89 13.79 -9.51
CA ALA A 248 -15.44 14.86 -10.32
C ALA A 248 -14.45 15.32 -11.39
N ALA A 249 -13.18 15.57 -11.02
CA ALA A 249 -12.12 15.95 -11.96
C ALA A 249 -11.85 14.86 -13.02
N GLN A 250 -11.96 13.57 -12.66
CA GLN A 250 -11.84 12.47 -13.62
C GLN A 250 -12.98 12.43 -14.63
N ILE A 251 -14.20 12.76 -14.21
CA ILE A 251 -15.35 12.85 -15.11
C ILE A 251 -15.19 14.04 -16.05
N GLU A 252 -14.81 15.20 -15.51
CA GLU A 252 -14.58 16.43 -16.28
C GLU A 252 -13.49 16.27 -17.34
N SER A 253 -12.38 15.61 -16.99
CA SER A 253 -11.29 15.31 -17.92
C SER A 253 -11.58 14.17 -18.91
N GLY A 254 -12.71 13.47 -18.76
CA GLY A 254 -13.08 12.32 -19.59
C GLY A 254 -12.33 11.02 -19.26
N GLN A 255 -11.52 10.99 -18.19
CA GLN A 255 -10.89 9.76 -17.69
C GLN A 255 -11.91 8.78 -17.10
N ALA A 256 -12.98 9.30 -16.51
CA ALA A 256 -14.12 8.55 -16.03
C ALA A 256 -15.38 8.95 -16.81
N THR A 257 -16.30 8.02 -16.98
CA THR A 257 -17.46 8.19 -17.86
C THR A 257 -18.66 8.91 -17.24
N GLY A 258 -18.70 9.04 -15.90
CA GLY A 258 -19.83 9.67 -15.20
C GLY A 258 -21.16 8.92 -15.33
N TYR A 259 -21.16 7.67 -15.79
CA TYR A 259 -22.40 6.90 -15.93
C TYR A 259 -23.03 6.59 -14.57
N ASP A 260 -24.36 6.61 -14.53
CA ASP A 260 -25.20 6.29 -13.38
C ASP A 260 -26.61 5.88 -13.85
N ARG A 261 -27.54 5.73 -12.90
CA ARG A 261 -28.93 5.34 -13.19
C ARG A 261 -29.73 6.42 -13.94
N SER A 262 -29.31 7.68 -13.87
CA SER A 262 -29.96 8.78 -14.56
C SER A 262 -29.70 8.72 -16.07
N ASN A 263 -28.52 8.28 -16.50
CA ASN A 263 -28.09 8.29 -17.90
C ASN A 263 -28.03 6.90 -18.57
N VAL A 264 -27.97 5.80 -17.83
CA VAL A 264 -28.10 4.43 -18.37
C VAL A 264 -29.46 3.84 -18.02
N LYS A 265 -30.18 3.34 -19.03
CA LYS A 265 -31.53 2.77 -18.94
C LYS A 265 -31.55 1.31 -19.39
N LYS A 266 -32.65 0.63 -19.09
CA LYS A 266 -32.93 -0.72 -19.61
C LYS A 266 -33.03 -0.67 -21.13
N GLY A 267 -32.44 -1.63 -21.82
CA GLY A 267 -32.35 -1.72 -23.28
C GLY A 267 -31.12 -1.04 -23.88
N ASP A 268 -30.40 -0.22 -23.11
CA ASP A 268 -29.14 0.37 -23.56
C ASP A 268 -28.04 -0.69 -23.73
N ARG A 269 -27.04 -0.40 -24.56
CA ARG A 269 -25.83 -1.21 -24.68
C ARG A 269 -24.66 -0.51 -24.00
N VAL A 270 -23.93 -1.23 -23.18
CA VAL A 270 -22.74 -0.74 -22.49
C VAL A 270 -21.53 -1.61 -22.78
N ARG A 271 -20.35 -0.99 -22.90
CA ARG A 271 -19.08 -1.69 -23.09
C ARG A 271 -18.38 -1.86 -21.75
N ILE A 272 -18.13 -3.09 -21.34
CA ILE A 272 -17.43 -3.43 -20.10
C ILE A 272 -16.34 -4.43 -20.42
N ARG A 273 -15.11 -4.15 -19.98
CA ARG A 273 -13.92 -5.00 -20.21
C ARG A 273 -13.79 -5.44 -21.68
N GLY A 274 -14.04 -4.50 -22.59
CA GLY A 274 -13.96 -4.73 -24.04
C GLY A 274 -15.21 -5.32 -24.70
N GLN A 275 -16.17 -5.86 -23.94
CA GLN A 275 -17.38 -6.52 -24.47
C GLN A 275 -18.61 -5.62 -24.39
N TRP A 276 -19.42 -5.60 -25.45
CA TRP A 276 -20.73 -4.94 -25.46
C TRP A 276 -21.80 -5.87 -24.88
N ARG A 277 -22.57 -5.38 -23.92
CA ARG A 277 -23.69 -6.10 -23.29
C ARG A 277 -24.92 -5.21 -23.19
N GLU A 278 -26.09 -5.80 -23.21
CA GLU A 278 -27.36 -5.08 -23.08
C GLU A 278 -27.74 -4.93 -21.61
N VAL A 279 -28.28 -3.77 -21.23
CA VAL A 279 -28.73 -3.46 -19.88
C VAL A 279 -30.12 -4.01 -19.64
N VAL A 280 -30.22 -5.02 -18.77
CA VAL A 280 -31.49 -5.62 -18.34
C VAL A 280 -32.15 -4.75 -17.26
N ARG A 281 -31.35 -4.16 -16.38
CA ARG A 281 -31.85 -3.33 -15.26
C ARG A 281 -30.79 -2.33 -14.80
N ALA A 282 -31.20 -1.09 -14.60
CA ALA A 282 -30.39 -0.05 -13.98
C ALA A 282 -30.72 0.08 -12.48
N ASN A 283 -29.80 -0.31 -11.60
CA ASN A 283 -29.91 -0.16 -10.15
C ASN A 283 -29.23 1.15 -9.69
N ALA A 284 -29.31 1.48 -8.40
CA ALA A 284 -28.72 2.72 -7.90
C ALA A 284 -27.18 2.76 -8.02
N LYS A 285 -26.50 1.61 -7.90
CA LYS A 285 -25.03 1.53 -7.88
C LYS A 285 -24.44 0.67 -9.01
N THR A 286 -25.27 -0.12 -9.67
CA THR A 286 -24.85 -1.14 -10.62
C THR A 286 -25.85 -1.25 -11.77
N VAL A 287 -25.41 -1.86 -12.86
CA VAL A 287 -26.27 -2.29 -13.97
C VAL A 287 -26.26 -3.82 -14.04
N SER A 288 -27.44 -4.40 -14.21
CA SER A 288 -27.59 -5.81 -14.54
C SER A 288 -27.57 -5.95 -16.06
N LEU A 289 -26.73 -6.85 -16.55
CA LEU A 289 -26.40 -7.01 -17.96
C LEU A 289 -26.76 -8.40 -18.45
N THR A 290 -27.13 -8.48 -19.73
CA THR A 290 -27.31 -9.77 -20.39
C THR A 290 -26.00 -10.55 -20.42
N THR A 291 -26.12 -11.87 -20.31
CA THR A 291 -25.05 -12.81 -20.62
C THR A 291 -25.44 -13.60 -21.85
N GLY A 292 -24.53 -14.43 -22.39
CA GLY A 292 -24.87 -15.42 -23.42
C GLY A 292 -25.74 -16.59 -22.90
N TYR A 293 -26.22 -16.50 -21.66
CA TYR A 293 -26.97 -17.55 -20.95
C TYR A 293 -28.27 -16.98 -20.34
N SER A 294 -29.00 -17.82 -19.61
CA SER A 294 -30.30 -17.48 -19.02
C SER A 294 -30.24 -16.55 -17.79
N TRP A 295 -29.05 -16.30 -17.24
CA TRP A 295 -28.87 -15.43 -16.08
C TRP A 295 -28.22 -14.08 -16.46
N THR A 296 -28.28 -13.13 -15.53
CA THR A 296 -27.68 -11.79 -15.70
C THR A 296 -26.40 -11.66 -14.89
N ASP A 297 -25.49 -10.81 -15.38
CA ASP A 297 -24.29 -10.38 -14.66
C ASP A 297 -24.50 -8.96 -14.11
N THR A 298 -23.73 -8.55 -13.11
CA THR A 298 -23.86 -7.21 -12.50
C THR A 298 -22.53 -6.48 -12.53
N ALA A 299 -22.53 -5.26 -13.06
CA ALA A 299 -21.33 -4.43 -13.12
C ALA A 299 -21.55 -3.05 -12.46
N PRO A 300 -20.57 -2.53 -11.71
CA PRO A 300 -20.57 -1.15 -11.25
C PRO A 300 -20.55 -0.18 -12.43
N TYR A 301 -21.21 0.97 -12.28
CA TYR A 301 -21.19 2.02 -13.32
C TYR A 301 -19.78 2.49 -13.70
N ALA A 302 -18.87 2.51 -12.72
CA ALA A 302 -17.48 2.92 -12.94
C ALA A 302 -16.70 1.98 -13.90
N GLU A 303 -17.17 0.76 -14.16
CA GLU A 303 -16.55 -0.16 -15.12
C GLU A 303 -17.05 0.04 -16.56
N ILE A 304 -18.07 0.87 -16.77
CA ILE A 304 -18.61 1.14 -18.11
C ILE A 304 -17.65 2.06 -18.88
N GLN A 305 -17.12 1.53 -19.98
CA GLN A 305 -16.17 2.19 -20.87
C GLN A 305 -16.87 3.01 -21.96
N LYS A 306 -18.02 2.54 -22.46
CA LYS A 306 -18.84 3.21 -23.49
C LYS A 306 -20.31 2.88 -23.30
N HIS A 307 -21.19 3.75 -23.78
CA HIS A 307 -22.65 3.62 -23.73
C HIS A 307 -23.27 3.97 -25.08
N LEU A 308 -24.26 3.19 -25.50
CA LEU A 308 -25.07 3.41 -26.69
C LEU A 308 -26.54 3.19 -26.32
N ARG A 309 -27.41 4.09 -26.78
CA ARG A 309 -28.86 3.90 -26.70
C ARG A 309 -29.31 2.99 -27.84
N PRO A 310 -30.37 2.18 -27.65
CA PRO A 310 -30.95 1.44 -28.77
C PRO A 310 -31.48 2.43 -29.82
N GLU A 311 -31.40 2.03 -31.09
CA GLU A 311 -32.07 2.72 -32.20
C GLU A 311 -33.59 2.60 -32.09
#